data_AF-A0A7K1ZK68-F1
#
_entry.id   AF-A0A7K1ZK68-F1
#
_cell.length_a   1.000
_cell.length_b   1.000
_cell.length_c   1.000
_cell.angle_alpha   90.00
_cell.angle_beta   90.00
_cell.angle_gamma   90.00
#
_symmetry.space_group_name_H-M   'P 1'
#
loop_
_entity.id
_entity.type
_entity.pdbx_description
1 polymer ?
#
loop_
_entity_poly.entity_id
_entity_poly.type
_entity_poly.pdbx_seq_one_letter_code
_entity_poly.pdbx_strand_id
1 'polypeptide(L)'
;MKVKIIPIGNSQGIRIPKPLIEAAELQGPLEMRVVEEGLLIERVSTPRTGWVDAAKKMRSRGEDDLLDAPVLSEFDKSEWEWE
;
A
#
# COMPACT_ATOMS: atom_id res chain seq x y z
N MET A 1 -27.52 9.21 1.17
CA MET A 1 -28.09 7.88 1.45
C MET A 1 -27.92 7.58 2.92
N LYS A 2 -28.94 7.04 3.60
CA LYS A 2 -28.81 6.54 4.98
C LYS A 2 -28.72 5.01 4.93
N VAL A 3 -27.71 4.43 5.55
CA VAL A 3 -27.55 2.97 5.69
C VAL A 3 -27.70 2.59 7.16
N LYS A 4 -28.01 1.31 7.43
CA LYS A 4 -28.08 0.78 8.78
C LYS A 4 -26.92 -0.19 9.01
N ILE A 5 -26.41 -0.18 10.23
CA ILE A 5 -25.51 -1.23 10.71
C ILE A 5 -26.34 -2.47 11.00
N ILE A 6 -25.84 -3.64 10.57
CA ILE A 6 -26.47 -4.93 10.78
C ILE A 6 -25.51 -5.87 11.52
N PRO A 7 -26.02 -6.77 12.38
CA PRO A 7 -25.19 -7.78 13.01
C PRO A 7 -24.73 -8.83 11.98
N ILE A 8 -23.48 -9.25 12.10
CA ILE A 8 -22.87 -10.36 11.36
C ILE A 8 -22.09 -11.21 12.38
N GLY A 9 -22.79 -12.13 13.05
CA GLY A 9 -22.22 -12.86 14.19
C GLY A 9 -21.80 -11.92 15.33
N ASN A 10 -20.55 -12.04 15.79
CA ASN A 10 -19.96 -11.13 16.79
C ASN A 10 -19.52 -9.77 16.20
N SER A 11 -19.62 -9.60 14.88
CA SER A 11 -19.24 -8.38 14.16
C SER A 11 -20.47 -7.58 13.75
N GLN A 12 -20.21 -6.40 13.20
CA GLN A 12 -21.21 -5.53 12.60
C GLN A 12 -20.81 -5.23 11.15
N GLY A 13 -21.79 -5.01 10.28
CA GLY A 13 -21.56 -4.68 8.88
C GLY A 13 -22.51 -3.60 8.35
N ILE A 14 -22.17 -3.07 7.18
CA ILE A 14 -23.03 -2.18 6.39
C ILE A 14 -23.21 -2.78 5.00
N ARG A 15 -24.39 -2.58 4.40
CA ARG A 15 -24.61 -2.96 2.99
C ARG A 15 -24.23 -1.79 2.10
N ILE A 16 -23.21 -1.97 1.26
CA ILE A 16 -22.78 -0.98 0.27
C ILE A 16 -23.43 -1.34 -1.07
N PRO A 17 -24.27 -0.47 -1.66
CA PRO A 17 -24.84 -0.71 -2.99
C PRO A 17 -23.76 -0.94 -4.05
N LYS A 18 -23.99 -1.89 -4.96
CA LYS A 18 -23.08 -2.22 -6.07
C LYS A 18 -22.60 -0.98 -6.86
N PRO A 19 -23.47 0.00 -7.20
CA PRO A 19 -23.02 1.18 -7.92
C PRO A 19 -21.97 2.01 -7.17
N LEU A 20 -21.99 2.01 -5.83
CA LEU A 20 -20.97 2.72 -5.05
C LEU A 20 -19.65 1.96 -4.98
N ILE A 21 -19.70 0.63 -4.93
CA ILE A 21 -18.49 -0.21 -5.02
C ILE A 21 -17.81 0.02 -6.37
N GLU A 22 -18.60 0.05 -7.45
CA GLU A 22 -18.10 0.29 -8.81
C GLU A 22 -17.56 1.72 -8.97
N ALA A 23 -18.32 2.73 -8.53
CA ALA A 23 -17.91 4.14 -8.67
C ALA A 23 -16.68 4.51 -7.81
N ALA A 24 -16.53 3.89 -6.63
CA ALA A 24 -15.35 4.07 -5.79
C ALA A 24 -14.22 3.07 -6.14
N GLU A 25 -14.42 2.24 -7.17
CA GLU A 25 -13.49 1.22 -7.63
C GLU A 25 -12.95 0.33 -6.49
N LEU A 26 -13.79 0.02 -5.51
CA LEU A 26 -13.44 -0.80 -4.35
C LEU A 26 -13.36 -2.27 -4.77
N GLN A 27 -12.15 -2.69 -5.16
CA GLN A 27 -11.84 -4.04 -5.61
C GLN A 27 -10.59 -4.56 -4.88
N GLY A 28 -10.55 -5.88 -4.67
CA GLY A 28 -9.43 -6.54 -4.00
C GLY A 28 -9.38 -6.27 -2.49
N PRO A 29 -8.20 -6.41 -1.86
CA PRO A 29 -8.03 -6.11 -0.44
C PRO A 29 -8.33 -4.65 -0.13
N LEU A 30 -9.12 -4.43 0.91
CA LEU A 30 -9.47 -3.09 1.42
C LEU A 30 -8.89 -2.92 2.83
N GLU A 31 -8.50 -1.70 3.14
CA GLU A 31 -8.12 -1.25 4.47
C GLU A 31 -9.21 -0.39 5.08
N MET A 32 -9.31 -0.43 6.41
CA MET A 32 -10.30 0.32 7.17
C MET A 32 -9.64 1.01 8.35
N ARG A 33 -9.89 2.31 8.52
CA ARG A 33 -9.36 3.09 9.65
C ARG A 33 -10.35 4.13 10.15
N VAL A 34 -10.28 4.42 11.45
CA VAL A 34 -11.06 5.48 12.07
C VAL A 34 -10.39 6.83 11.80
N VAL A 35 -11.17 7.79 11.34
CA VAL A 35 -10.81 9.19 11.12
C VAL A 35 -11.77 10.08 11.92
N GLU A 36 -11.52 11.38 11.99
CA GLU A 36 -12.35 12.32 12.77
C GLU A 36 -13.83 12.29 12.33
N GLU A 37 -14.06 12.14 11.03
CA GLU A 37 -15.38 12.13 10.41
C GLU A 37 -16.06 10.75 10.43
N GLY A 38 -15.38 9.71 10.91
CA GLY A 38 -15.93 8.36 11.03
C GLY A 38 -14.98 7.25 10.58
N LEU A 39 -15.44 6.40 9.64
CA LEU A 39 -14.71 5.23 9.18
C LEU A 39 -14.36 5.38 7.70
N LEU A 40 -13.07 5.40 7.39
CA LEU A 40 -12.56 5.41 6.02
C LEU A 40 -12.32 3.96 5.57
N ILE A 41 -12.82 3.64 4.37
CA ILE A 41 -12.56 2.37 3.68
C ILE A 41 -11.88 2.72 2.36
N GLU A 42 -10.68 2.20 2.16
CA GLU A 42 -9.88 2.46 0.95
C GLU A 42 -9.23 1.18 0.44
N ARG A 43 -8.77 1.20 -0.81
CA ARG A 43 -8.01 0.08 -1.37
C ARG A 43 -6.68 -0.03 -0.64
N VAL A 44 -6.21 -1.26 -0.40
CA VAL A 44 -4.84 -1.48 0.05
C VAL A 44 -3.89 -0.93 -0.99
N SER A 45 -3.03 0.01 -0.61
CA SER A 45 -1.90 0.40 -1.46
C SER A 45 -0.94 -0.78 -1.49
N THR A 46 -0.60 -1.32 -2.66
CA THR A 46 0.38 -2.41 -2.69
C THR A 46 1.74 -1.84 -2.28
N PRO A 47 2.54 -2.57 -1.47
CA PRO A 47 3.89 -2.15 -1.16
C PRO A 47 4.62 -1.80 -2.44
N ARG A 48 5.24 -0.62 -2.47
CA ARG A 48 5.99 -0.08 -3.61
C ARG A 48 5.16 0.34 -4.83
N THR A 49 3.84 0.57 -4.66
CA THR A 49 3.04 1.26 -5.68
C THR A 49 3.73 2.58 -6.06
N GLY A 50 3.96 2.80 -7.35
CA GLY A 50 4.59 4.03 -7.87
C GLY A 50 6.11 4.08 -7.76
N TRP A 51 6.79 3.08 -7.17
CA TRP A 51 8.26 3.07 -7.07
C TRP A 51 8.95 3.05 -8.43
N VAL A 52 8.41 2.30 -9.40
CA VAL A 52 8.97 2.26 -10.76
C VAL A 52 8.98 3.65 -11.40
N ASP A 53 7.87 4.40 -11.28
CA ASP A 53 7.78 5.74 -11.84
C ASP A 53 8.61 6.75 -11.07
N ALA A 54 8.70 6.61 -9.74
CA ALA A 54 9.60 7.40 -8.90
C ALA A 54 11.07 7.19 -9.28
N ALA A 55 11.50 5.94 -9.45
CA ALA A 55 12.85 5.59 -9.87
C ALA A 55 13.19 6.13 -11.27
N LYS A 56 12.25 6.03 -12.24
CA LYS A 56 12.42 6.64 -13.57
C LYS A 56 12.57 8.16 -13.50
N LYS A 57 11.78 8.83 -12.66
CA LYS A 57 11.88 10.28 -12.45
C LYS A 57 13.22 10.65 -11.81
N MET A 58 13.66 9.90 -10.80
CA MET A 58 14.96 10.08 -10.14
C MET A 58 16.11 9.99 -11.17
N ARG A 59 16.12 8.94 -12.02
CA ARG A 59 17.09 8.81 -13.12
C ARG A 59 17.03 9.97 -14.11
N SER A 60 15.83 10.41 -14.49
CA SER A 60 15.67 11.52 -15.44
C SER A 60 16.21 12.85 -14.91
N ARG A 61 16.32 12.99 -13.59
CA ARG A 61 16.87 14.16 -12.91
C ARG A 61 18.35 14.00 -12.54
N GLY A 62 18.95 12.83 -12.76
CA GLY A 62 20.30 12.51 -12.30
C GLY A 62 20.41 12.43 -10.77
N GLU A 63 19.31 12.11 -10.08
CA GLU A 63 19.24 11.99 -8.61
C GLU A 63 19.51 10.54 -8.14
N ASP A 64 20.06 9.69 -9.00
CA ASP A 64 20.25 8.25 -8.76
C ASP A 64 21.71 7.83 -8.54
N ASP A 65 22.60 8.81 -8.31
CA ASP A 65 24.00 8.56 -7.96
C ASP A 65 24.14 8.10 -6.49
N LEU A 66 25.22 7.37 -6.21
CA LEU A 66 25.57 6.97 -4.86
C LEU A 66 25.97 8.21 -4.03
N LEU A 67 25.47 8.30 -2.80
CA LEU A 67 25.86 9.35 -1.85
C LEU A 67 27.32 9.22 -1.41
N ASP A 68 27.77 7.97 -1.24
CA ASP A 68 29.12 7.62 -0.82
C ASP A 68 29.77 6.71 -1.87
N ALA A 69 31.10 6.72 -1.91
CA ALA A 69 31.83 5.74 -2.70
C ALA A 69 31.50 4.32 -2.21
N PRO A 70 31.37 3.33 -3.11
CA PRO A 70 31.13 1.95 -2.71
C PRO A 70 32.29 1.47 -1.84
N VAL A 71 31.97 0.92 -0.67
CA VAL A 71 32.94 0.31 0.24
C VAL A 71 32.78 -1.20 0.15
N LEU A 72 33.90 -1.92 0.08
CA LEU A 72 33.90 -3.39 0.12
C LEU A 72 33.29 -3.87 1.45
N SER A 73 32.24 -4.67 1.35
CA SER A 73 31.62 -5.36 2.47
C SER A 73 32.25 -6.73 2.70
N GLU A 74 31.90 -7.41 3.79
CA GLU A 74 32.30 -8.81 4.01
C GLU A 74 31.68 -9.75 2.97
N PHE A 75 30.49 -9.41 2.46
CA PHE A 75 29.82 -10.15 1.38
C PHE A 75 30.58 -10.10 0.04
N ASP A 76 31.44 -9.09 -0.17
CA ASP A 76 32.32 -9.05 -1.35
C ASP A 76 33.56 -9.94 -1.20
N LYS A 77 33.87 -10.39 0.03
CA LYS A 77 35.08 -11.17 0.34
C LYS A 77 34.79 -12.66 0.45
N SER A 78 33.60 -13.02 0.91
CA SER A 78 33.19 -14.41 1.10
C SER A 78 31.71 -14.56 0.84
N GLU A 79 31.35 -15.62 0.11
CA GLU A 79 29.96 -16.06 0.02
C GLU A 79 29.44 -16.43 1.41
N TRP A 80 28.15 -16.22 1.58
CA TRP A 80 27.43 -16.47 2.81
C TRP A 80 26.91 -17.92 2.82
N GLU A 81 26.98 -18.57 3.97
CA GLU A 81 26.44 -19.93 4.17
C GLU A 81 25.24 -19.87 5.13
N TRP A 82 24.16 -20.58 4.77
CA TRP A 82 23.03 -20.80 5.68
C TRP A 82 23.32 -22.02 6.57
N GLU A 83 23.05 -21.90 7.87
CA GLU A 83 22.86 -23.04 8.78
C GLU A 83 21.37 -23.38 8.94
#